data_AF-A0A0Q7SPN7-F1
#
_entry.id   AF-A0A0Q7SPN7-F1
#
_cell.length_a   1.000
_cell.length_b   1.000
_cell.length_c   1.000
_cell.angle_alpha   90.00
_cell.angle_beta   90.00
_cell.angle_gamma   90.00
#
_symmetry.space_group_name_H-M   'P 1'
#
loop_
_entity.id
_entity.type
_entity.pdbx_description
1 polymer ?
#
loop_
_entity_poly.entity_id
_entity_poly.type
_entity_poly.pdbx_seq_one_letter_code
_entity_poly.pdbx_strand_id
1 'polypeptide(L)'
;MSLPEFHELYPNSPAFRDMQPLRIPAGWLIGWNQLDVGMASDLSGVGGSSVFHATNEGRRFNIDVEFRPEFDPEGSFHLTVLYQPWPRTGRGHRRQDVPFAFGIDAETVHTFETRSYAALIAELEHWIARCSIWQREGR
;
A
#
# COMPACT_ATOMS: atom_id res chain seq x y z
N MET A 1 -0.46 -27.09 35.96
CA MET A 1 0.51 -26.73 34.91
C MET A 1 -0.31 -26.05 33.82
N SER A 2 -0.19 -24.73 33.65
CA SER A 2 -0.88 -24.03 32.58
C SER A 2 -0.16 -24.31 31.26
N LEU A 3 -0.92 -24.48 30.18
CA LEU A 3 -0.34 -24.49 28.85
C LEU A 3 0.19 -23.08 28.55
N PRO A 4 1.35 -22.96 27.87
CA PRO A 4 1.85 -21.67 27.42
C PRO A 4 0.81 -21.01 26.49
N GLU A 5 0.73 -19.69 26.56
CA GLU A 5 -0.17 -18.92 25.72
C GLU A 5 0.25 -19.04 24.25
N PHE A 6 -0.71 -18.94 23.33
CA PHE A 6 -0.45 -19.23 21.92
C PHE A 6 0.62 -18.29 21.31
N HIS A 7 0.70 -17.03 21.76
CA HIS A 7 1.71 -16.08 21.32
C HIS A 7 3.12 -16.41 21.85
N GLU A 8 3.23 -17.11 22.99
CA GLU A 8 4.51 -17.59 23.54
C GLU A 8 5.07 -18.77 22.72
N LEU A 9 4.19 -19.55 22.11
CA LEU A 9 4.56 -20.66 21.23
C LEU A 9 4.98 -20.19 19.83
N TYR A 10 4.52 -19.03 19.39
CA TYR A 10 4.80 -18.47 18.06
C TYR A 10 5.25 -17.01 18.12
N PRO A 11 6.38 -16.71 18.80
CA PRO A 11 6.82 -15.34 19.07
C PRO A 11 7.15 -14.55 17.80
N ASN A 12 7.42 -15.24 16.68
CA ASN A 12 7.73 -14.61 15.39
C ASN A 12 6.55 -14.56 14.42
N SER A 13 5.37 -15.04 14.83
CA SER A 13 4.19 -15.06 13.96
C SER A 13 3.76 -13.63 13.62
N PRO A 14 3.54 -13.29 12.33
CA PRO A 14 2.98 -12.01 11.92
C PRO A 14 1.62 -11.72 12.58
N ALA A 15 0.87 -12.76 12.99
CA ALA A 15 -0.43 -12.61 13.62
C ALA A 15 -0.38 -11.96 15.01
N PHE A 16 0.80 -11.91 15.64
CA PHE A 16 1.01 -11.29 16.97
C PHE A 16 1.95 -10.10 16.92
N ARG A 17 2.30 -9.61 15.72
CA ARG A 17 3.08 -8.38 15.59
C ARG A 17 2.20 -7.17 15.85
N ASP A 18 2.79 -6.19 16.53
CA ASP A 18 2.17 -4.88 16.68
C ASP A 18 2.18 -4.16 15.32
N MET A 19 1.07 -4.24 14.61
CA MET A 19 0.92 -3.63 13.29
C MET A 19 0.90 -2.11 13.39
N GLN A 20 1.45 -1.43 12.38
CA GLN A 20 1.35 0.03 12.25
C GLN A 20 -0.12 0.44 12.09
N PRO A 21 -0.70 1.22 13.02
CA PRO A 21 -2.05 1.72 12.85
C PRO A 21 -2.08 2.74 11.69
N LEU A 22 -2.84 2.42 10.64
CA LEU A 22 -3.03 3.29 9.47
C LEU A 22 -4.45 3.86 9.45
N ARG A 23 -4.57 5.14 9.11
CA ARG A 23 -5.85 5.80 8.84
C ARG A 23 -6.34 5.45 7.45
N ILE A 24 -7.20 4.44 7.34
CA ILE A 24 -7.75 3.97 6.05
C ILE A 24 -9.26 4.29 5.98
N PRO A 25 -9.69 5.25 5.14
CA PRO A 25 -11.11 5.50 4.89
C PRO A 25 -11.82 4.30 4.25
N ALA A 26 -13.15 4.28 4.32
CA ALA A 26 -13.95 3.26 3.66
C ALA A 26 -13.74 3.27 2.13
N GLY A 27 -13.84 2.08 1.51
CA GLY A 27 -13.70 1.90 0.06
C GLY A 27 -12.33 1.40 -0.40
N TRP A 28 -11.39 1.19 0.53
CA TRP A 28 -10.13 0.52 0.26
C TRP A 28 -10.24 -0.98 0.55
N LEU A 29 -9.70 -1.78 -0.35
CA LEU A 29 -9.38 -3.19 -0.13
C LEU A 29 -7.88 -3.28 0.16
N ILE A 30 -7.54 -3.83 1.33
CA ILE A 30 -6.16 -4.11 1.71
C ILE A 30 -5.81 -5.51 1.20
N GLY A 31 -4.86 -5.60 0.28
CA GLY A 31 -4.38 -6.89 -0.24
C GLY A 31 -3.47 -7.56 0.76
N TRP A 32 -2.42 -6.85 1.19
CA TRP A 32 -1.55 -7.25 2.28
C TRP A 32 -1.00 -6.01 2.98
N ASN A 33 -0.66 -6.19 4.26
CA ASN A 33 0.00 -5.18 5.08
C ASN A 33 1.04 -5.88 5.95
N GLN A 34 2.30 -5.54 5.75
CA GLN A 34 3.43 -5.99 6.55
C GLN A 34 4.02 -4.85 7.40
N LEU A 35 3.45 -3.64 7.34
CA LEU A 35 3.92 -2.50 8.12
C LEU A 35 3.63 -2.74 9.61
N ASP A 36 4.69 -2.96 10.39
CA ASP A 36 4.64 -3.11 11.84
C ASP A 36 5.41 -1.99 12.55
N VAL A 37 5.09 -1.74 13.82
CA VAL A 37 5.69 -0.64 14.59
C VAL A 37 7.18 -0.82 14.82
N GLY A 38 7.70 -2.05 14.75
CA GLY A 38 9.11 -2.38 14.94
C GLY A 38 9.99 -1.84 13.80
N MET A 39 9.43 -1.68 12.60
CA MET A 39 10.11 -1.11 11.43
C MET A 39 10.58 0.34 11.63
N ALA A 40 10.04 1.06 12.62
CA ALA A 40 10.54 2.39 12.98
C ALA A 40 11.98 2.34 13.54
N SER A 41 12.38 1.20 14.12
CA SER A 41 13.68 1.00 14.77
C SER A 41 14.58 -0.01 14.09
N ASP A 42 14.01 -1.02 13.42
CA ASP A 42 14.76 -2.11 12.82
C ASP A 42 14.14 -2.55 11.49
N LEU A 43 14.91 -2.43 10.41
CA LEU A 43 14.53 -2.82 9.06
C LEU A 43 15.19 -4.13 8.61
N SER A 44 16.02 -4.76 9.45
CA SER A 44 16.79 -5.96 9.10
C SER A 44 15.94 -7.17 8.75
N GLY A 45 14.69 -7.21 9.25
CA GLY A 45 13.71 -8.26 8.96
C GLY A 45 12.91 -8.04 7.67
N VAL A 46 13.07 -6.91 6.98
CA VAL A 46 12.29 -6.56 5.79
C VAL A 46 12.99 -7.09 4.54
N GLY A 47 12.52 -8.23 4.03
CA GLY A 47 12.99 -8.77 2.76
C GLY A 47 12.50 -7.92 1.60
N GLY A 48 13.36 -7.63 0.62
CA GLY A 48 13.06 -6.81 -0.56
C GLY A 48 11.79 -7.27 -1.28
N SER A 49 10.68 -6.57 -1.02
CA SER A 49 9.34 -6.95 -1.49
C SER A 49 8.33 -5.84 -1.21
N SER A 50 7.14 -5.94 -1.82
CA SER A 50 5.99 -5.11 -1.48
C SER A 50 5.55 -5.38 -0.03
N VAL A 51 5.67 -4.36 0.81
CA VAL A 51 5.33 -4.39 2.25
C VAL A 51 3.91 -3.89 2.52
N PHE A 52 3.30 -3.17 1.58
CA PHE A 52 1.92 -2.74 1.68
C PHE A 52 1.30 -2.61 0.29
N HIS A 53 0.07 -3.11 0.16
CA HIS A 53 -0.70 -2.97 -1.07
C HIS A 53 -2.18 -2.75 -0.77
N ALA A 54 -2.75 -1.72 -1.38
CA ALA A 54 -4.16 -1.40 -1.26
C ALA A 54 -4.75 -0.88 -2.58
N THR A 55 -6.02 -1.24 -2.82
CA THR A 55 -6.78 -0.77 -3.98
C THR A 55 -8.03 -0.04 -3.54
N ASN A 56 -8.40 1.00 -4.29
CA ASN A 56 -9.69 1.66 -4.19
C ASN A 56 -10.37 1.55 -5.56
N GLU A 57 -11.12 0.49 -5.78
CA GLU A 57 -11.70 0.19 -7.09
C GLU A 57 -12.72 1.24 -7.53
N GLY A 58 -13.52 1.76 -6.59
CA GLY A 58 -14.52 2.80 -6.85
C GLY A 58 -13.90 4.12 -7.32
N ARG A 59 -12.65 4.39 -6.93
CA ARG A 59 -11.86 5.56 -7.37
C ARG A 59 -10.78 5.21 -8.39
N ARG A 60 -10.62 3.92 -8.70
CA ARG A 60 -9.62 3.33 -9.60
C ARG A 60 -8.17 3.68 -9.24
N PHE A 61 -7.85 3.68 -7.95
CA PHE A 61 -6.49 3.86 -7.46
C PHE A 61 -5.90 2.57 -6.89
N ASN A 62 -4.58 2.48 -6.95
CA ASN A 62 -3.76 1.50 -6.24
C ASN A 62 -2.58 2.21 -5.60
N ILE A 63 -2.23 1.76 -4.41
CA ILE A 63 -1.03 2.16 -3.71
C ILE A 63 -0.25 0.90 -3.40
N ASP A 64 1.01 0.90 -3.79
CA ASP A 64 1.98 -0.12 -3.44
C ASP A 64 3.18 0.53 -2.76
N VAL A 65 3.69 -0.13 -1.74
CA VAL A 65 4.92 0.27 -1.04
C VAL A 65 5.87 -0.91 -1.06
N GLU A 66 7.04 -0.69 -1.62
CA GLU A 66 8.14 -1.66 -1.61
C GLU A 66 9.24 -1.19 -0.66
N PHE A 67 9.92 -2.13 -0.01
CA PHE A 67 11.22 -1.87 0.58
C PHE A 67 12.30 -2.50 -0.30
N ARG A 68 13.32 -1.72 -0.67
CA ARG A 68 14.39 -2.15 -1.57
C ARG A 68 15.75 -2.08 -0.86
N PRO A 69 16.23 -3.21 -0.29
CA PRO A 69 17.55 -3.30 0.34
C PRO A 69 18.66 -3.70 -0.65
N GLU A 70 18.33 -3.92 -1.93
CA GLU A 70 19.29 -4.40 -2.93
C GLU A 70 20.36 -3.32 -3.16
N PHE A 71 21.63 -3.66 -2.85
CA PHE A 71 22.82 -2.81 -2.96
C PHE A 71 22.95 -1.67 -1.94
N ASP A 72 22.00 -1.52 -1.02
CA ASP A 72 22.04 -0.56 0.09
C ASP A 72 21.66 -1.25 1.41
N PRO A 73 22.62 -1.45 2.35
CA PRO A 73 22.34 -2.08 3.64
C PRO A 73 21.29 -1.35 4.48
N GLU A 74 21.08 -0.05 4.25
CA GLU A 74 20.05 0.74 4.93
C GLU A 74 18.69 0.66 4.23
N GLY A 75 18.68 0.24 2.96
CA GLY A 75 17.50 0.18 2.08
C GLY A 75 16.75 1.50 1.92
N SER A 76 15.73 1.50 1.05
CA SER A 76 14.76 2.59 0.98
C SER A 76 13.36 2.08 0.70
N PHE A 77 12.37 2.82 1.18
CA PHE A 77 10.96 2.61 0.86
C PHE A 77 10.61 3.34 -0.43
N HIS A 78 9.85 2.67 -1.29
CA HIS A 78 9.36 3.17 -2.57
C HIS A 78 7.83 3.07 -2.56
N LEU A 79 7.15 4.20 -2.43
CA LEU A 79 5.70 4.29 -2.55
C LEU A 79 5.35 4.65 -3.98
N THR A 80 4.45 3.89 -4.60
CA THR A 80 3.90 4.16 -5.93
C THR A 80 2.38 4.26 -5.85
N VAL A 81 1.82 5.30 -6.47
CA VAL A 81 0.36 5.45 -6.64
C VAL A 81 0.03 5.36 -8.11
N LEU A 82 -0.84 4.42 -8.44
CA LEU A 82 -1.33 4.21 -9.79
C LEU A 82 -2.80 4.61 -9.90
N TYR A 83 -3.17 5.20 -11.03
CA TYR A 83 -4.54 5.48 -11.41
C TYR A 83 -4.85 4.74 -12.71
N GLN A 84 -5.99 4.05 -12.75
CA GLN A 84 -6.49 3.44 -13.98
C GLN A 84 -7.71 4.24 -14.47
N PRO A 85 -7.62 4.94 -15.60
CA PRO A 85 -8.78 5.57 -16.20
C PRO A 85 -9.92 4.58 -16.48
N TRP A 86 -11.16 5.05 -16.35
CA TRP A 86 -12.33 4.29 -16.82
C TRP A 86 -12.22 4.03 -18.32
N PRO A 87 -12.38 2.77 -18.78
CA PRO A 87 -12.48 2.48 -20.20
C PRO A 87 -13.61 3.29 -20.82
N ARG A 88 -13.39 3.74 -22.07
CA ARG A 88 -14.36 4.56 -22.81
C ARG A 88 -15.07 3.69 -23.85
N THR A 89 -16.35 3.96 -24.10
CA THR A 89 -17.06 3.39 -25.26
C THR A 89 -16.58 4.07 -26.55
N GLY A 90 -16.92 3.52 -27.72
CA GLY A 90 -16.67 4.18 -29.01
C GLY A 90 -17.34 5.55 -29.16
N ARG A 91 -18.27 5.92 -28.25
CA ARG A 91 -18.91 7.24 -28.16
C ARG A 91 -18.33 8.11 -27.03
N GLY A 92 -17.27 7.67 -26.35
CA GLY A 92 -16.58 8.43 -25.31
C GLY A 92 -17.18 8.36 -23.90
N HIS A 93 -18.29 7.64 -23.69
CA HIS A 93 -18.86 7.44 -22.34
C HIS A 93 -18.02 6.47 -21.51
N ARG A 94 -18.02 6.62 -20.18
CA ARG A 94 -17.37 5.67 -19.27
C ARG A 94 -18.08 4.32 -19.32
N ARG A 95 -17.30 3.25 -19.31
CA ARG A 95 -17.76 1.89 -19.08
C ARG A 95 -17.57 1.54 -17.61
N GLN A 96 -18.67 1.57 -16.86
CA GLN A 96 -18.68 1.26 -15.43
C GLN A 96 -18.86 -0.24 -15.15
N ASP A 97 -19.22 -1.01 -16.16
CA ASP A 97 -19.46 -2.46 -16.15
C ASP A 97 -18.18 -3.31 -16.29
N VAL A 98 -17.01 -2.67 -16.32
CA VAL A 98 -15.73 -3.35 -16.53
C VAL A 98 -15.00 -3.51 -15.20
N PRO A 99 -14.52 -4.72 -14.86
CA PRO A 99 -13.72 -4.95 -13.66
C PRO A 99 -12.55 -3.97 -13.54
N PHE A 100 -12.19 -3.65 -12.31
CA PHE A 100 -10.97 -2.92 -12.05
C PHE A 100 -9.77 -3.81 -12.35
N ALA A 101 -8.96 -3.39 -13.31
CA ALA A 101 -7.73 -4.05 -13.70
C ALA A 101 -6.74 -2.98 -14.17
N PHE A 102 -5.49 -3.10 -13.75
CA PHE A 102 -4.42 -2.28 -14.30
C PHE A 102 -4.08 -2.79 -15.70
N GLY A 103 -4.27 -1.92 -16.68
CA GLY A 103 -3.95 -2.20 -18.08
C GLY A 103 -2.86 -1.26 -18.58
N ILE A 104 -2.67 -1.27 -19.89
CA ILE A 104 -1.70 -0.41 -20.58
C ILE A 104 -1.93 1.09 -20.34
N ASP A 105 -3.16 1.48 -20.00
CA ASP A 105 -3.54 2.87 -19.74
C ASP A 105 -3.36 3.30 -18.28
N ALA A 106 -2.75 2.45 -17.43
CA ALA A 106 -2.45 2.81 -16.07
C ALA A 106 -1.44 3.96 -16.00
N GLU A 107 -1.73 4.96 -15.17
CA GLU A 107 -0.89 6.14 -15.00
C GLU A 107 -0.27 6.14 -13.61
N THR A 108 1.05 6.24 -13.52
CA THR A 108 1.71 6.58 -12.26
C THR A 108 1.42 8.04 -11.93
N VAL A 109 0.67 8.27 -10.85
CA VAL A 109 0.25 9.61 -10.44
C VAL A 109 1.14 10.19 -9.36
N HIS A 110 1.90 9.33 -8.69
CA HIS A 110 2.86 9.72 -7.67
C HIS A 110 3.86 8.59 -7.41
N THR A 111 5.07 8.99 -7.10
CA THR A 111 6.13 8.16 -6.57
C THR A 111 6.81 8.91 -5.43
N PHE A 112 7.16 8.21 -4.36
CA PHE A 112 7.90 8.76 -3.24
C PHE A 112 8.93 7.76 -2.74
N GLU A 113 10.15 8.25 -2.50
CA GLU A 113 11.24 7.45 -1.97
C GLU A 113 11.72 8.04 -0.64
N THR A 114 11.90 7.20 0.37
CA THR A 114 12.42 7.63 1.66
C THR A 114 13.11 6.51 2.42
N ARG A 115 14.09 6.86 3.26
CA ARG A 115 14.64 5.95 4.29
C ARG A 115 13.93 6.08 5.64
N SER A 116 13.12 7.13 5.82
CA SER A 116 12.42 7.39 7.07
C SER A 116 11.08 6.68 7.08
N TYR A 117 10.94 5.70 7.98
CA TYR A 117 9.66 5.01 8.20
C TYR A 117 8.55 5.98 8.58
N ALA A 118 8.83 6.96 9.45
CA ALA A 118 7.84 7.98 9.82
C ALA A 118 7.40 8.84 8.62
N ALA A 119 8.32 9.18 7.73
CA ALA A 119 7.99 9.91 6.50
C ALA A 119 7.18 9.04 5.53
N LEU A 120 7.49 7.74 5.43
CA LEU A 120 6.70 6.79 4.66
C LEU A 120 5.26 6.75 5.16
N ILE A 121 5.04 6.56 6.46
CA ILE A 121 3.69 6.45 7.02
C ILE A 121 2.89 7.73 6.78
N ALA A 122 3.51 8.90 6.97
CA ALA A 122 2.86 10.18 6.70
C ALA A 122 2.46 10.33 5.22
N GLU A 123 3.35 9.98 4.29
CA GLU A 123 3.06 10.07 2.85
C GLU A 123 1.99 9.05 2.42
N LEU A 124 2.07 7.82 2.96
CA LEU A 124 1.08 6.77 2.72
C LEU A 124 -0.32 7.19 3.15
N GLU A 125 -0.46 7.67 4.39
CA GLU A 125 -1.75 8.15 4.89
C GLU A 125 -2.26 9.37 4.10
N HIS A 126 -1.36 10.27 3.70
CA HIS A 126 -1.70 11.41 2.85
C HIS A 126 -2.32 10.93 1.53
N TRP A 127 -1.69 9.98 0.84
CA TRP A 127 -2.16 9.48 -0.45
C TRP A 127 -3.40 8.61 -0.34
N ILE A 128 -3.54 7.80 0.71
CA ILE A 128 -4.78 7.08 1.01
C ILE A 128 -5.94 8.07 1.17
N ALA A 129 -5.77 9.12 1.97
CA ALA A 129 -6.79 10.13 2.19
C ALA A 129 -7.13 10.88 0.88
N ARG A 130 -6.10 11.30 0.14
CA ARG A 130 -6.26 12.01 -1.13
C ARG A 130 -7.02 11.17 -2.16
N CYS A 131 -6.60 9.92 -2.40
CA CYS A 131 -7.21 9.03 -3.39
C CYS A 131 -8.64 8.61 -3.01
N SER A 132 -9.03 8.73 -1.74
CA SER A 132 -10.42 8.47 -1.30
C SER A 132 -11.42 9.51 -1.80
N ILE A 133 -10.97 10.76 -1.93
CA ILE A 133 -11.80 11.91 -2.35
C ILE A 133 -11.52 12.36 -3.79
N TRP A 134 -10.36 12.00 -4.35
CA TRP A 134 -9.97 12.45 -5.67
C TRP A 134 -10.83 11.81 -6.76
N GLN A 135 -11.68 12.62 -7.39
CA GLN A 135 -12.36 12.28 -8.63
C GLN A 135 -11.46 12.70 -9.80
N ARG A 136 -10.51 11.85 -10.17
CA ARG A 136 -9.66 12.10 -11.33
C ARG A 136 -10.36 11.61 -12.59
N GLU A 137 -10.52 12.48 -13.58
CA GLU A 137 -10.88 12.09 -14.94
C GLU A 137 -10.14 12.98 -15.93
N GLY A 138 -9.61 12.36 -16.99
CA GLY A 138 -8.91 12.92 -18.17
C GLY A 138 -8.59 14.42 -18.18
N ARG A 139 -7.29 14.73 -18.34
CA ARG A 139 -6.74 16.07 -18.59
C ARG A 139 -7.59 16.95 -19.50
#